data_AF-A0A0A8EFS6-F1
#
_entry.id   AF-A0A0A8EFS6-F1
#
_cell.length_a   1.000
_cell.length_b   1.000
_cell.length_c   1.000
_cell.angle_alpha   90.00
_cell.angle_beta   90.00
_cell.angle_gamma   90.00
#
_symmetry.space_group_name_H-M   'P 1'
#
loop_
_entity.id
_entity.type
_entity.pdbx_description
1 polymer ?
#
loop_
_entity_poly.entity_id
_entity_poly.type
_entity_poly.pdbx_seq_one_letter_code
_entity_poly.pdbx_strand_id
1 'polypeptide(L)'
;MTDDQSPLASFARHLADRLPGTWSSSYHRHASPRDQADLGQRVWDIGTVLWAVTEISLEQDAVLTGPDEQQLFIVHRPHHPRQFLIAPLAPGGFADHHFEEAAEPNGIAVSDDPARAAAAVTRRLLPRYAGALDALRTAAARPDPPPGPAQIPGVVQLSWNADGTVTTPMSHVPVDVRHVFFLHGFQYRPTRGNFVLPAYGHSAQALRIQAVASHLGDRGIGVRLRNVPDNAPALPPARQPKYLPSPGRPRR
;
A
#
# COMPACT_ATOMS: atom_id res chain seq x y z
N MET A 1 -41.41 17.93 0.48
CA MET A 1 -40.11 17.90 1.20
C MET A 1 -39.32 16.75 0.62
N THR A 2 -38.57 17.00 -0.45
CA THR A 2 -37.63 16.03 -1.03
C THR A 2 -36.38 16.01 -0.15
N ASP A 3 -36.06 14.83 0.35
CA ASP A 3 -34.93 14.56 1.24
C ASP A 3 -33.63 15.07 0.58
N ASP A 4 -32.96 16.02 1.24
CA ASP A 4 -31.77 16.73 0.75
C ASP A 4 -30.53 15.85 0.90
N GLN A 5 -30.54 14.73 0.17
CA GLN A 5 -29.56 13.69 0.32
C GLN A 5 -28.26 14.07 -0.42
N SER A 6 -27.12 14.03 0.28
CA SER A 6 -25.79 14.34 -0.29
C SER A 6 -25.58 13.67 -1.66
N PRO A 7 -25.06 14.39 -2.67
CA PRO A 7 -24.73 13.81 -3.98
C PRO A 7 -23.83 12.57 -3.89
N LEU A 8 -22.89 12.57 -2.94
CA LEU A 8 -22.03 11.42 -2.65
C LEU A 8 -22.83 10.22 -2.13
N ALA A 9 -23.74 10.44 -1.19
CA ALA A 9 -24.59 9.39 -0.62
C ALA A 9 -25.51 8.76 -1.68
N SER A 10 -26.08 9.60 -2.56
CA SER A 10 -26.91 9.15 -3.68
C SER A 10 -26.09 8.34 -4.69
N PHE A 11 -24.92 8.85 -5.09
CA PHE A 11 -24.01 8.15 -5.99
C PHE A 11 -23.57 6.79 -5.43
N ALA A 12 -23.13 6.74 -4.16
CA ALA A 12 -22.64 5.53 -3.52
C ALA A 12 -23.72 4.43 -3.46
N ARG A 13 -24.96 4.79 -3.10
CA ARG A 13 -26.09 3.85 -3.12
C ARG A 13 -26.35 3.31 -4.51
N HIS A 14 -26.45 4.19 -5.51
CA HIS A 14 -26.71 3.78 -6.88
C HIS A 14 -25.57 2.95 -7.47
N LEU A 15 -24.33 3.19 -7.06
CA LEU A 15 -23.19 2.36 -7.40
C LEU A 15 -23.34 0.97 -6.77
N ALA A 16 -23.64 0.88 -5.47
CA ALA A 16 -23.84 -0.39 -4.76
C ALA A 16 -24.89 -1.28 -5.44
N ASP A 17 -26.04 -0.70 -5.82
CA ASP A 17 -27.12 -1.42 -6.52
C ASP A 17 -26.71 -2.04 -7.87
N ARG A 18 -25.59 -1.57 -8.45
CA ARG A 18 -25.13 -1.94 -9.80
C ARG A 18 -23.87 -2.80 -9.81
N LEU A 19 -23.19 -2.93 -8.66
CA LEU A 19 -22.01 -3.77 -8.57
C LEU A 19 -22.42 -5.25 -8.53
N PRO A 20 -21.58 -6.16 -9.06
CA PRO A 20 -21.85 -7.59 -8.99
C PRO A 20 -21.81 -8.09 -7.55
N GLY A 21 -22.80 -8.90 -7.17
CA GLY A 21 -22.96 -9.40 -5.79
C GLY A 21 -23.79 -8.47 -4.92
N THR A 22 -23.80 -8.74 -3.62
CA THR A 22 -24.55 -7.93 -2.64
C THR A 22 -23.64 -6.85 -2.08
N TRP A 23 -23.94 -5.59 -2.39
CA TRP A 23 -23.23 -4.44 -1.85
C TRP A 23 -24.17 -3.57 -1.03
N SER A 24 -23.69 -3.12 0.13
CA SER A 24 -24.36 -2.12 0.96
C SER A 24 -23.52 -0.84 0.99
N SER A 25 -24.18 0.30 1.19
CA SER A 25 -23.53 1.62 1.26
C SER A 25 -23.71 2.22 2.64
N SER A 26 -22.61 2.68 3.22
CA SER A 26 -22.57 3.50 4.44
C SER A 26 -22.00 4.86 4.08
N TYR A 27 -22.67 5.94 4.46
CA TYR A 27 -22.24 7.31 4.19
C TYR A 27 -21.86 7.98 5.50
N HIS A 28 -20.74 8.71 5.50
CA HIS A 28 -20.24 9.42 6.65
C HIS A 28 -20.01 10.89 6.30
N ARG A 29 -20.34 11.76 7.25
CA ARG A 29 -19.93 13.16 7.24
C ARG A 29 -18.93 13.34 8.37
N HIS A 30 -17.73 13.77 8.04
CA HIS A 30 -16.68 13.98 9.03
C HIS A 30 -16.94 15.30 9.76
N ALA A 31 -17.12 15.22 11.08
CA ALA A 31 -17.14 16.40 11.94
C ALA A 31 -15.72 16.81 12.35
N SER A 32 -14.73 15.92 12.18
CA SER A 32 -13.34 16.16 12.56
C SER A 32 -12.33 15.52 11.58
N PRO A 33 -11.12 16.08 11.43
CA PRO A 33 -10.05 15.48 10.62
C PRO A 33 -9.53 14.13 11.11
N ARG A 34 -9.82 13.73 12.37
CA ARG A 34 -9.35 12.43 12.92
C ARG A 34 -10.10 11.24 12.32
N ASP A 35 -11.40 11.40 12.10
CA ASP A 35 -12.25 10.34 11.52
C ASP A 35 -11.79 9.98 10.09
N GLN A 36 -11.26 10.97 9.36
CA GLN A 36 -10.67 10.80 8.05
C GLN A 36 -9.30 10.09 8.09
N ALA A 37 -8.50 10.34 9.13
CA ALA A 37 -7.16 9.76 9.25
C ALA A 37 -7.19 8.24 9.41
N ASP A 38 -8.16 7.70 10.14
CA ASP A 38 -8.30 6.25 10.34
C ASP A 38 -8.77 5.53 9.06
N LEU A 39 -9.63 6.17 8.26
CA LEU A 39 -10.05 5.64 6.96
C LEU A 39 -8.95 5.76 5.90
N GLY A 40 -8.23 6.90 5.87
CA GLY A 40 -7.08 7.10 4.99
C GLY A 40 -5.97 6.08 5.18
N GLN A 41 -5.73 5.65 6.43
CA GLN A 41 -4.76 4.60 6.75
C GLN A 41 -5.15 3.22 6.20
N ARG A 42 -6.45 3.00 5.97
CA ARG A 42 -6.96 1.74 5.42
C ARG A 42 -7.09 1.77 3.90
N VAL A 43 -6.90 2.92 3.25
CA VAL A 43 -6.97 2.99 1.78
C VAL A 43 -5.83 2.16 1.19
N TRP A 44 -6.18 1.09 0.48
CA TRP A 44 -5.24 0.20 -0.21
C TRP A 44 -4.91 0.76 -1.60
N ASP A 45 -4.39 1.98 -1.59
CA ASP A 45 -3.95 2.77 -2.73
C ASP A 45 -2.66 3.50 -2.37
N ILE A 46 -1.74 3.63 -3.32
CA ILE A 46 -0.52 4.44 -3.19
C ILE A 46 -0.51 5.63 -4.14
N GLY A 47 -1.60 5.80 -4.89
CA GLY A 47 -1.75 6.81 -5.91
C GLY A 47 -2.64 7.97 -5.48
N THR A 48 -3.48 8.40 -6.41
CA THR A 48 -4.26 9.64 -6.33
C THR A 48 -5.26 9.66 -5.19
N VAL A 49 -5.78 8.50 -4.76
CA VAL A 49 -6.77 8.45 -3.68
C VAL A 49 -6.09 8.63 -2.33
N LEU A 50 -4.94 7.99 -2.11
CA LEU A 50 -4.15 8.23 -0.90
C LEU A 50 -3.76 9.70 -0.76
N TRP A 51 -3.21 10.32 -1.82
CA TRP A 51 -2.88 11.75 -1.82
C TRP A 51 -4.10 12.63 -1.49
N ALA A 52 -5.25 12.37 -2.09
CA ALA A 52 -6.46 13.14 -1.85
C ALA A 52 -6.97 13.01 -0.40
N VAL A 53 -6.82 11.84 0.22
CA VAL A 53 -7.29 11.59 1.59
C VAL A 53 -6.29 12.08 2.63
N THR A 54 -4.99 12.17 2.31
CA THR A 54 -3.96 12.64 3.27
C THR A 54 -3.73 14.15 3.23
N GLU A 55 -3.84 14.78 2.06
CA GLU A 55 -3.49 16.20 1.88
C GLU A 55 -4.69 17.14 1.93
N ILE A 56 -5.91 16.61 1.76
CA ILE A 56 -7.12 17.43 1.66
C ILE A 56 -8.10 16.94 2.72
N SER A 57 -8.60 17.85 3.57
CA SER A 57 -9.71 17.52 4.48
C SER A 57 -10.96 17.22 3.66
N LEU A 58 -11.39 15.97 3.67
CA LEU A 58 -12.58 15.51 3.00
C LEU A 58 -13.72 15.61 4.02
N GLU A 59 -14.77 16.37 3.68
CA GLU A 59 -15.90 16.57 4.59
C GLU A 59 -16.84 15.35 4.64
N GLN A 60 -16.82 14.53 3.60
CA GLN A 60 -17.77 13.45 3.38
C GLN A 60 -17.09 12.27 2.67
N ASP A 61 -17.43 11.06 3.10
CA ASP A 61 -17.06 9.81 2.45
C ASP A 61 -18.27 8.87 2.33
N ALA A 62 -18.12 7.84 1.51
CA ALA A 62 -18.94 6.65 1.61
C ALA A 62 -18.08 5.39 1.54
N VAL A 63 -18.47 4.37 2.28
CA VAL A 63 -17.90 3.03 2.23
C VAL A 63 -18.94 2.07 1.69
N LEU A 64 -18.61 1.36 0.62
CA LEU A 64 -19.37 0.21 0.17
C LEU A 64 -18.79 -1.05 0.78
N THR A 65 -19.66 -1.90 1.33
CA THR A 65 -19.29 -3.22 1.82
C THR A 65 -19.92 -4.27 0.93
N GLY A 66 -19.08 -5.11 0.34
CA GLY A 66 -19.43 -6.13 -0.65
C GLY A 66 -19.21 -7.55 -0.15
N PRO A 67 -19.27 -8.53 -1.06
CA PRO A 67 -18.96 -9.93 -0.74
C PRO A 67 -17.50 -10.11 -0.32
N ASP A 68 -17.20 -11.22 0.37
CA ASP A 68 -15.84 -11.64 0.74
C ASP A 68 -15.02 -10.58 1.49
N GLU A 69 -15.70 -9.81 2.34
CA GLU A 69 -15.14 -8.69 3.12
C GLU A 69 -14.55 -7.56 2.26
N GLN A 70 -14.92 -7.49 0.98
CA GLN A 70 -14.52 -6.40 0.11
C GLN A 70 -15.12 -5.09 0.58
N GLN A 71 -14.27 -4.07 0.68
CA GLN A 71 -14.70 -2.72 1.01
C GLN A 71 -14.15 -1.72 0.01
N LEU A 72 -15.02 -0.82 -0.47
CA LEU A 72 -14.65 0.26 -1.38
C LEU A 72 -14.93 1.60 -0.71
N PHE A 73 -13.92 2.46 -0.66
CA PHE A 73 -13.99 3.82 -0.18
C PHE A 73 -14.25 4.78 -1.33
N ILE A 74 -15.17 5.72 -1.15
CA ILE A 74 -15.64 6.67 -2.16
C ILE A 74 -15.59 8.08 -1.62
N VAL A 75 -14.94 8.97 -2.36
CA VAL A 75 -14.89 10.41 -2.04
C VAL A 75 -15.01 11.25 -3.30
N HIS A 76 -15.37 12.52 -3.13
CA HIS A 76 -15.30 13.48 -4.23
C HIS A 76 -13.85 13.61 -4.72
N ARG A 77 -13.69 13.73 -6.05
CA ARG A 77 -12.38 14.04 -6.61
C ARG A 77 -12.09 15.54 -6.43
N PRO A 78 -10.99 15.92 -5.74
CA PRO A 78 -10.61 17.32 -5.60
C PRO A 78 -10.50 18.02 -6.96
N HIS A 79 -11.02 19.25 -7.05
CA HIS A 79 -11.04 20.08 -8.27
C HIS A 79 -11.78 19.48 -9.48
N HIS A 80 -12.53 18.38 -9.31
CA HIS A 80 -13.28 17.72 -10.36
C HIS A 80 -14.70 17.36 -9.89
N PRO A 81 -15.64 18.33 -9.87
CA PRO A 81 -16.94 18.22 -9.19
C PRO A 81 -17.89 17.16 -9.79
N ARG A 82 -17.58 16.61 -10.97
CA ARG A 82 -18.34 15.55 -11.65
C ARG A 82 -17.63 14.20 -11.64
N GLN A 83 -16.68 14.02 -10.72
CA GLN A 83 -15.91 12.80 -10.60
C GLN A 83 -15.76 12.39 -9.14
N PHE A 84 -15.69 11.07 -8.97
CA PHE A 84 -15.45 10.44 -7.69
C PHE A 84 -14.15 9.64 -7.76
N LEU A 85 -13.47 9.57 -6.63
CA LEU A 85 -12.37 8.64 -6.42
C LEU A 85 -12.92 7.42 -5.70
N ILE A 86 -12.56 6.23 -6.18
CA ILE A 86 -12.93 4.96 -5.57
C ILE A 86 -11.65 4.17 -5.33
N ALA A 87 -11.40 3.77 -4.10
CA ALA A 87 -10.28 2.92 -3.74
C ALA A 87 -10.71 1.72 -2.90
N PRO A 88 -10.01 0.58 -3.00
CA PRO A 88 -10.22 -0.54 -2.08
C PRO A 88 -9.72 -0.19 -0.69
N LEU A 89 -10.37 -0.73 0.35
CA LEU A 89 -9.84 -0.70 1.71
C LEU A 89 -9.08 -2.00 2.03
N ALA A 90 -8.00 -1.88 2.77
CA ALA A 90 -7.29 -3.01 3.35
C ALA A 90 -8.20 -3.71 4.38
N PRO A 91 -8.32 -5.04 4.32
CA PRO A 91 -9.06 -5.79 5.32
C PRO A 91 -8.32 -5.73 6.67
N GLY A 92 -9.08 -5.75 7.76
CA GLY A 92 -8.51 -5.86 9.11
C GLY A 92 -8.06 -7.30 9.42
N GLY A 93 -7.30 -7.47 10.51
CA GLY A 93 -6.94 -8.80 11.02
C GLY A 93 -5.71 -9.45 10.36
N PHE A 94 -5.02 -8.75 9.47
CA PHE A 94 -3.77 -9.19 8.86
C PHE A 94 -2.58 -8.40 9.41
N ALA A 95 -1.46 -9.08 9.64
CA ALA A 95 -0.20 -8.43 10.00
C ALA A 95 0.43 -7.73 8.78
N ASP A 96 1.19 -6.65 9.03
CA ASP A 96 1.81 -5.82 7.98
C ASP A 96 2.63 -6.63 6.97
N HIS A 97 3.37 -7.66 7.42
CA HIS A 97 4.21 -8.47 6.53
C HIS A 97 3.40 -9.32 5.54
N HIS A 98 2.13 -9.60 5.81
CA HIS A 98 1.27 -10.31 4.84
C HIS A 98 0.95 -9.45 3.61
N PHE A 99 0.96 -8.13 3.76
CA PHE A 99 0.68 -7.20 2.67
C PHE A 99 1.86 -7.03 1.71
N GLU A 100 3.09 -7.39 2.10
CA GLU A 100 4.29 -7.25 1.27
C GLU A 100 4.20 -8.05 -0.06
N GLU A 101 3.42 -9.13 -0.07
CA GLU A 101 3.27 -10.00 -1.23
C GLU A 101 2.01 -9.71 -2.06
N ALA A 102 1.10 -8.90 -1.54
CA ALA A 102 -0.14 -8.55 -2.22
C ALA A 102 0.06 -7.25 -3.01
N ALA A 103 0.05 -7.36 -4.35
CA ALA A 103 0.11 -6.18 -5.20
C ALA A 103 -1.06 -5.23 -4.92
N GLU A 104 -0.76 -3.98 -4.59
CA GLU A 104 -1.77 -2.99 -4.21
C GLU A 104 -2.76 -2.77 -5.37
N PRO A 105 -4.08 -2.90 -5.13
CA PRO A 105 -5.04 -2.90 -6.22
C PRO A 105 -5.24 -1.52 -6.87
N ASN A 106 -4.91 -0.45 -6.15
CA ASN A 106 -4.94 0.95 -6.58
C ASN A 106 -6.33 1.47 -6.99
N GLY A 107 -6.66 2.66 -6.50
CA GLY A 107 -7.92 3.33 -6.76
C GLY A 107 -8.08 3.80 -8.21
N ILE A 108 -9.30 4.18 -8.57
CA ILE A 108 -9.65 4.75 -9.87
C ILE A 108 -10.50 6.00 -9.71
N ALA A 109 -10.34 6.94 -10.64
CA ALA A 109 -11.29 8.02 -10.82
C ALA A 109 -12.43 7.58 -11.76
N VAL A 110 -13.66 7.90 -11.40
CA VAL A 110 -14.87 7.60 -12.18
C VAL A 110 -15.73 8.84 -12.38
N SER A 111 -16.58 8.83 -13.39
CA SER A 111 -17.61 9.87 -13.57
C SER A 111 -18.70 9.75 -12.50
N ASP A 112 -19.48 10.82 -12.37
CA ASP A 112 -20.70 10.89 -11.56
C ASP A 112 -21.88 10.05 -12.07
N ASP A 113 -21.82 9.51 -13.30
CA ASP A 113 -22.78 8.52 -13.82
C ASP A 113 -22.58 7.14 -13.13
N PRO A 114 -23.52 6.67 -12.30
CA PRO A 114 -23.38 5.42 -11.54
C PRO A 114 -23.28 4.18 -12.43
N ALA A 115 -23.90 4.16 -13.61
CA ALA A 115 -23.83 3.01 -14.51
C ALA A 115 -22.44 2.90 -15.15
N ARG A 116 -21.88 4.03 -15.61
CA ARG A 116 -20.51 4.08 -16.13
C ARG A 116 -19.49 3.79 -15.05
N ALA A 117 -19.68 4.33 -13.85
CA ALA A 117 -18.85 4.05 -12.68
C ALA A 117 -18.86 2.55 -12.33
N ALA A 118 -20.04 1.93 -12.21
CA ALA A 118 -20.17 0.51 -11.92
C ALA A 118 -19.45 -0.37 -12.96
N ALA A 119 -19.58 -0.04 -14.24
CA ALA A 119 -18.87 -0.74 -15.31
C ALA A 119 -17.35 -0.55 -15.24
N ALA A 120 -16.86 0.61 -14.78
CA ALA A 120 -15.43 0.85 -14.57
C ALA A 120 -14.90 0.08 -13.35
N VAL A 121 -15.61 0.14 -12.21
CA VAL A 121 -15.28 -0.59 -10.99
C VAL A 121 -15.24 -2.10 -11.26
N THR A 122 -16.27 -2.64 -11.89
CA THR A 122 -16.38 -4.08 -12.18
C THR A 122 -15.27 -4.58 -13.10
N ARG A 123 -14.92 -3.82 -14.15
CA ARG A 123 -13.94 -4.28 -15.14
C ARG A 123 -12.50 -4.02 -14.75
N ARG A 124 -12.24 -2.97 -13.96
CA ARG A 124 -10.88 -2.51 -13.68
C ARG A 124 -10.49 -2.66 -12.22
N LEU A 125 -11.39 -2.39 -11.27
CA LEU A 125 -11.04 -2.36 -9.86
C LEU A 125 -11.23 -3.72 -9.18
N LEU A 126 -12.42 -4.33 -9.29
CA LEU A 126 -12.74 -5.56 -8.59
C LEU A 126 -11.79 -6.73 -8.91
N PRO A 127 -11.35 -6.98 -10.17
CA PRO A 127 -10.44 -8.08 -10.45
C PRO A 127 -9.08 -7.92 -9.77
N ARG A 128 -8.55 -6.68 -9.74
CA ARG A 128 -7.28 -6.38 -9.05
C ARG A 128 -7.43 -6.54 -7.54
N TYR A 129 -8.56 -6.07 -6.99
CA TYR A 129 -8.82 -6.15 -5.56
C TYR A 129 -9.00 -7.59 -5.09
N ALA A 130 -9.77 -8.41 -5.83
CA ALA A 130 -9.91 -9.84 -5.55
C ALA A 130 -8.54 -10.55 -5.57
N GLY A 131 -7.71 -10.28 -6.58
CA GLY A 131 -6.36 -10.85 -6.66
C GLY A 131 -5.47 -10.44 -5.48
N ALA A 132 -5.56 -9.20 -5.01
CA ALA A 132 -4.81 -8.73 -3.84
C ALA A 132 -5.28 -9.41 -2.54
N LEU A 133 -6.60 -9.59 -2.37
CA LEU A 133 -7.16 -10.30 -1.22
C LEU A 133 -6.74 -11.77 -1.20
N ASP A 134 -6.73 -12.44 -2.36
CA ASP A 134 -6.30 -13.84 -2.45
C ASP A 134 -4.80 -14.01 -2.17
N ALA A 135 -3.97 -13.08 -2.66
CA ALA A 135 -2.56 -13.04 -2.31
C ALA A 135 -2.35 -12.85 -0.80
N LEU A 136 -3.11 -11.93 -0.18
CA LEU A 136 -3.05 -11.66 1.25
C LEU A 136 -3.45 -12.89 2.09
N ARG A 137 -4.55 -13.56 1.71
CA ARG A 137 -5.00 -14.80 2.36
C ARG A 137 -3.97 -15.92 2.23
N THR A 138 -3.34 -16.04 1.07
CA THR A 138 -2.27 -17.02 0.83
C THR A 138 -1.04 -16.71 1.68
N ALA A 139 -0.70 -15.43 1.85
CA ALA A 139 0.40 -15.01 2.71
C ALA A 139 0.12 -15.33 4.18
N ALA A 140 -1.08 -15.01 4.66
CA ALA A 140 -1.50 -15.26 6.04
C ALA A 140 -1.62 -16.75 6.39
N ALA A 141 -1.82 -17.63 5.39
CA ALA A 141 -1.84 -19.07 5.59
C ALA A 141 -0.44 -19.68 5.76
N ARG A 142 0.63 -18.94 5.44
CA ARG A 142 2.01 -19.42 5.62
C ARG A 142 2.47 -19.18 7.06
N PRO A 143 3.37 -20.02 7.60
CA PRO A 143 3.98 -19.77 8.90
C PRO A 143 4.66 -18.40 8.89
N ASP A 144 4.50 -17.66 10.00
CA ASP A 144 5.18 -16.38 10.16
C ASP A 144 6.69 -16.55 9.95
N PRO A 145 7.35 -15.59 9.28
CA PRO A 145 8.79 -15.59 9.18
C PRO A 145 9.40 -15.59 10.60
N PRO A 146 10.58 -16.21 10.79
CA PRO A 146 11.27 -16.11 12.07
C PRO A 146 11.40 -14.63 12.44
N PRO A 147 11.17 -14.26 13.72
CA PRO A 147 11.17 -12.87 14.13
C PRO A 147 12.48 -12.22 13.68
N GLY A 148 12.36 -11.15 12.89
CA GLY A 148 13.49 -10.32 12.52
C GLY A 148 14.17 -9.75 13.78
N PRO A 149 15.37 -9.16 13.65
CA PRO A 149 16.03 -8.53 14.79
C PRO A 149 15.06 -7.57 15.46
N ALA A 150 14.92 -7.70 16.79
CA ALA A 150 13.95 -6.99 17.59
C ALA A 150 13.94 -5.49 17.24
N GLN A 151 12.79 -4.99 16.80
CA GLN A 151 12.56 -3.57 16.62
C GLN A 151 12.68 -2.90 17.99
N ILE A 152 13.48 -1.85 18.08
CA ILE A 152 13.57 -1.06 19.30
C ILE A 152 12.43 -0.04 19.25
N PRO A 153 11.47 -0.06 20.19
CA PRO A 153 10.40 0.91 20.23
C PRO A 153 10.95 2.34 20.18
N GLY A 154 10.37 3.17 19.31
CA GLY A 154 10.81 4.57 19.15
C GLY A 154 12.11 4.74 18.37
N VAL A 155 12.64 3.72 17.68
CA VAL A 155 13.81 3.87 16.81
C VAL A 155 13.51 3.37 15.40
N VAL A 156 13.61 4.25 14.41
CA VAL A 156 13.54 3.88 12.99
C VAL A 156 14.91 3.43 12.50
N GLN A 157 15.00 2.25 11.91
CA GLN A 157 16.23 1.72 11.36
C GLN A 157 16.36 1.99 9.86
N LEU A 158 17.32 2.82 9.48
CA LEU A 158 17.74 3.03 8.10
C LEU A 158 18.86 2.05 7.75
N SER A 159 18.80 1.46 6.57
CA SER A 159 19.79 0.49 6.08
C SER A 159 20.49 1.06 4.84
N TRP A 160 21.79 1.30 4.93
CA TRP A 160 22.62 1.71 3.80
C TRP A 160 23.03 0.47 3.00
N ASN A 161 22.63 0.41 1.74
CA ASN A 161 22.86 -0.73 0.85
C ASN A 161 24.14 -0.55 0.01
N ALA A 162 24.64 -1.66 -0.52
CA ALA A 162 25.84 -1.68 -1.36
C ALA A 162 25.70 -0.85 -2.65
N ASP A 163 24.47 -0.69 -3.16
CA ASP A 163 24.14 0.15 -4.32
C ASP A 163 24.09 1.66 -4.00
N GLY A 164 24.43 2.05 -2.75
CA GLY A 164 24.40 3.42 -2.28
C GLY A 164 23.01 3.94 -1.95
N THR A 165 21.96 3.12 -2.04
CA THR A 165 20.62 3.51 -1.59
C THR A 165 20.49 3.34 -0.07
N VAL A 166 19.58 4.11 0.54
CA VAL A 166 19.21 3.92 1.94
C VAL A 166 17.76 3.48 2.03
N THR A 167 17.50 2.37 2.71
CA THR A 167 16.17 1.77 2.78
C THR A 167 15.67 1.56 4.21
N THR A 168 14.38 1.74 4.43
CA THR A 168 13.70 1.30 5.65
C THR A 168 12.37 0.65 5.29
N PRO A 169 12.00 -0.49 5.88
CA PRO A 169 10.65 -1.04 5.75
C PRO A 169 9.61 -0.02 6.21
N MET A 170 8.52 0.10 5.47
CA MET A 170 7.43 1.02 5.81
C MET A 170 6.72 0.63 7.11
N SER A 171 6.64 -0.68 7.39
CA SER A 171 6.12 -1.24 8.64
C SER A 171 6.91 -0.81 9.88
N HIS A 172 8.20 -0.49 9.72
CA HIS A 172 9.06 -0.03 10.83
C HIS A 172 8.99 1.48 11.07
N VAL A 173 8.23 2.22 10.25
CA VAL A 173 8.07 3.67 10.37
C VAL A 173 6.69 3.97 10.96
N PRO A 174 6.61 4.61 12.14
CA PRO A 174 5.34 5.01 12.72
C PRO A 174 4.51 5.85 11.75
N VAL A 175 3.21 5.58 11.70
CA VAL A 175 2.32 6.07 10.65
C VAL A 175 2.30 7.61 10.59
N ASP A 176 2.30 8.26 11.76
CA ASP A 176 2.25 9.71 11.93
C ASP A 176 3.49 10.44 11.39
N VAL A 177 4.61 9.74 11.18
CA VAL A 177 5.86 10.33 10.68
C VAL A 177 6.26 9.85 9.29
N ARG A 178 5.46 9.01 8.63
CA ARG A 178 5.74 8.53 7.26
C ARG A 178 5.87 9.67 6.24
N HIS A 179 5.10 10.74 6.39
CA HIS A 179 5.15 11.93 5.52
C HIS A 179 6.55 12.57 5.47
N VAL A 180 7.30 12.51 6.58
CA VAL A 180 8.66 13.07 6.71
C VAL A 180 9.64 12.44 5.74
N PHE A 181 9.49 11.13 5.47
CA PHE A 181 10.34 10.40 4.55
C PHE A 181 10.16 10.92 3.11
N PHE A 182 8.92 11.13 2.69
CA PHE A 182 8.62 11.69 1.37
C PHE A 182 9.17 13.11 1.22
N LEU A 183 8.98 13.97 2.23
CA LEU A 183 9.48 15.36 2.23
C LEU A 183 11.00 15.43 2.01
N HIS A 184 11.74 14.48 2.55
CA HIS A 184 13.21 14.46 2.46
C HIS A 184 13.76 13.62 1.30
N GLY A 185 12.89 13.16 0.40
CA GLY A 185 13.27 12.55 -0.87
C GLY A 185 13.42 11.02 -0.84
N PHE A 186 12.89 10.36 0.20
CA PHE A 186 12.63 8.93 0.12
C PHE A 186 11.43 8.67 -0.78
N GLN A 187 11.57 7.65 -1.62
CA GLN A 187 10.53 7.14 -2.50
C GLN A 187 10.05 5.81 -1.95
N TYR A 188 8.73 5.59 -1.89
CA TYR A 188 8.21 4.27 -1.58
C TYR A 188 8.40 3.34 -2.79
N ARG A 189 8.91 2.12 -2.54
CA ARG A 189 9.02 1.04 -3.54
C ARG A 189 8.01 -0.05 -3.19
N PRO A 190 6.85 -0.07 -3.89
CA PRO A 190 5.72 -0.95 -3.54
C PRO A 190 6.08 -2.43 -3.64
N THR A 191 6.92 -2.79 -4.63
CA THR A 191 7.37 -4.16 -4.87
C THR A 191 8.24 -4.74 -3.75
N ARG A 192 8.68 -3.92 -2.77
CA ARG A 192 9.53 -4.35 -1.66
C ARG A 192 9.05 -3.84 -0.29
N GLY A 193 7.91 -3.13 -0.20
CA GLY A 193 7.41 -2.60 1.06
C GLY A 193 8.31 -1.57 1.76
N ASN A 194 9.21 -0.90 1.03
CA ASN A 194 10.28 -0.10 1.62
C ASN A 194 10.25 1.37 1.18
N PHE A 195 10.55 2.28 2.10
CA PHE A 195 11.05 3.61 1.75
C PHE A 195 12.50 3.49 1.26
N VAL A 196 12.80 4.17 0.16
CA VAL A 196 14.11 4.13 -0.51
C VAL A 196 14.57 5.55 -0.81
N LEU A 197 15.69 5.96 -0.20
CA LEU A 197 16.44 7.13 -0.60
C LEU A 197 17.41 6.73 -1.71
N PRO A 198 17.26 7.28 -2.94
CA PRO A 198 18.20 7.02 -4.02
C PRO A 198 19.63 7.41 -3.67
N ALA A 199 20.59 6.82 -4.38
CA ALA A 199 22.00 7.19 -4.35
C ALA A 199 22.19 8.62 -4.90
N TYR A 200 22.04 9.63 -4.04
CA TYR A 200 22.55 10.98 -4.32
C TYR A 200 24.04 11.06 -3.98
N GLY A 201 24.73 12.14 -4.36
CA GLY A 201 26.10 12.36 -3.86
C GLY A 201 26.14 12.30 -2.32
N HIS A 202 27.22 11.74 -1.77
CA HIS A 202 27.34 11.43 -0.32
C HIS A 202 26.89 12.56 0.61
N SER A 203 27.26 13.81 0.30
CA SER A 203 26.87 14.98 1.10
C SER A 203 25.37 15.27 1.04
N ALA A 204 24.73 15.08 -0.12
CA ALA A 204 23.30 15.29 -0.29
C ALA A 204 22.47 14.21 0.41
N GLN A 205 22.94 12.96 0.42
CA GLN A 205 22.28 11.89 1.20
C GLN A 205 22.43 12.12 2.71
N ALA A 206 23.62 12.47 3.18
CA ALA A 206 23.86 12.74 4.59
C ALA A 206 22.95 13.86 5.12
N LEU A 207 22.79 14.96 4.37
CA LEU A 207 21.89 16.06 4.73
C LEU A 207 20.42 15.62 4.82
N ARG A 208 19.97 14.77 3.91
CA ARG A 208 18.58 14.27 3.91
C ARG A 208 18.32 13.30 5.06
N ILE A 209 19.27 12.41 5.34
CA ILE A 209 19.21 11.50 6.48
C ILE A 209 19.21 12.29 7.79
N GLN A 210 20.06 13.33 7.88
CA GLN A 210 20.11 14.21 9.04
C GLN A 210 18.80 14.98 9.22
N ALA A 211 18.19 15.50 8.15
CA ALA A 211 16.91 16.19 8.23
C ALA A 211 15.77 15.26 8.72
N VAL A 212 15.72 14.02 8.22
CA VAL A 212 14.79 13.00 8.73
C VAL A 212 15.05 12.71 10.21
N ALA A 213 16.31 12.54 10.61
CA ALA A 213 16.68 12.27 12.00
C ALA A 213 16.31 13.43 12.94
N SER A 214 16.51 14.68 12.53
CA SER A 214 16.09 15.85 13.30
C SER A 214 14.57 15.90 13.45
N HIS A 215 13.82 15.71 12.36
CA HIS A 215 12.37 15.82 12.37
C HIS A 215 11.68 14.67 13.15
N LEU A 216 12.30 13.49 13.17
CA LEU A 216 11.89 12.36 14.01
C LEU A 216 12.29 12.60 15.48
N GLY A 217 13.46 13.18 15.72
CA GLY A 217 13.95 13.53 17.06
C GLY A 217 13.05 14.51 17.80
N ASP A 218 12.47 15.49 17.09
CA ASP A 218 11.48 16.42 17.66
C ASP A 218 10.22 15.72 18.20
N ARG A 219 9.97 14.48 17.78
CA ARG A 219 8.86 13.62 18.24
C ARG A 219 9.33 12.50 19.18
N GLY A 220 10.57 12.54 19.64
CA GLY A 220 11.16 11.52 20.51
C GLY A 220 11.51 10.21 19.80
N ILE A 221 11.56 10.20 18.46
CA ILE A 221 11.88 9.02 17.66
C ILE A 221 13.36 9.07 17.24
N GLY A 222 14.13 8.09 17.68
CA GLY A 222 15.52 7.92 17.28
C GLY A 222 15.65 7.37 15.86
N VAL A 223 16.78 7.68 15.21
CA VAL A 223 17.14 7.07 13.92
C VAL A 223 18.44 6.29 14.10
N ARG A 224 18.45 5.03 13.68
CA ARG A 224 19.64 4.18 13.63
C ARG A 224 20.01 3.89 12.19
N LEU A 225 21.23 4.24 11.80
CA LEU A 225 21.77 3.87 10.50
C LEU A 225 22.58 2.57 10.62
N ARG A 226 22.27 1.58 9.78
CA ARG A 226 22.99 0.31 9.67
C ARG A 226 23.58 0.18 8.26
N ASN A 227 24.86 -0.14 8.15
CA ASN A 227 25.44 -0.55 6.88
C ASN A 227 25.14 -2.03 6.64
N VAL A 228 24.52 -2.34 5.50
CA VAL A 228 24.30 -3.71 5.05
C VAL A 228 25.44 -4.06 4.10
N PRO A 229 26.42 -4.88 4.54
CA PRO A 229 27.48 -5.34 3.64
C PRO A 229 26.88 -6.25 2.56
N ASP A 230 27.57 -6.32 1.41
CA ASP A 230 27.17 -7.02 0.18
C ASP A 230 27.18 -8.57 0.27
N ASN A 231 26.85 -9.13 1.44
CA ASN A 231 26.99 -10.55 1.71
C ASN A 231 25.67 -11.28 1.42
N ALA A 232 25.35 -11.42 0.14
CA ALA A 232 24.49 -12.52 -0.29
C ALA A 232 25.31 -13.81 -0.21
N PRO A 233 24.86 -14.88 0.48
CA PRO A 233 25.46 -16.19 0.26
C PRO A 233 25.20 -16.56 -1.20
N ALA A 234 26.26 -16.53 -2.02
CA ALA A 234 26.22 -17.09 -3.35
C ALA A 234 25.71 -18.53 -3.23
N LEU A 235 24.52 -18.80 -3.77
CA LEU A 235 24.06 -20.16 -3.98
C LEU A 235 25.20 -20.91 -4.68
N PRO A 236 25.70 -22.02 -4.14
CA PRO A 236 26.73 -22.79 -4.83
C PRO A 236 26.18 -23.17 -6.20
N PRO A 237 26.98 -23.06 -7.27
CA PRO A 237 26.50 -23.37 -8.61
C PRO A 237 25.95 -24.79 -8.62
N ALA A 238 24.72 -24.93 -9.12
CA ALA A 238 24.07 -26.23 -9.28
C ALA A 238 25.03 -27.17 -10.01
N ARG A 239 25.38 -28.30 -9.36
CA ARG A 239 26.16 -29.37 -10.00
C ARG A 239 25.40 -29.80 -11.26
N GLN A 240 26.01 -29.57 -12.42
CA GLN A 240 25.49 -30.11 -13.67
C GLN A 240 25.38 -31.64 -13.53
N PRO A 241 24.25 -32.25 -13.92
CA PRO A 241 24.13 -33.70 -13.93
C PRO A 241 25.19 -34.27 -14.90
N LYS A 242 26.03 -35.16 -14.38
CA LYS A 242 26.94 -35.97 -15.22
C LYS A 242 26.09 -36.73 -16.23
N TYR A 243 26.31 -36.45 -17.51
CA TYR A 243 25.80 -37.28 -18.60
C TYR A 243 26.24 -38.74 -18.35
N LEU A 244 25.27 -39.64 -18.21
CA LEU A 244 25.51 -41.07 -18.29
C LEU A 244 25.97 -41.40 -19.72
N PRO A 245 27.06 -42.15 -19.92
CA PRO A 245 27.44 -42.58 -21.26
C PRO A 245 26.39 -43.56 -21.79
N SER A 246 25.90 -43.31 -23.01
CA SER A 246 24.95 -44.18 -23.70
C SER A 246 25.51 -45.60 -23.88
N PRO A 247 24.68 -46.65 -23.70
CA PRO A 247 25.13 -48.02 -23.93
C PRO A 247 25.40 -48.23 -25.42
N GLY A 248 26.62 -48.67 -25.73
CA GLY A 248 27.08 -48.96 -27.08
C GLY A 248 26.25 -50.07 -27.74
N ARG A 249 25.88 -49.82 -29.00
CA ARG A 249 25.28 -50.79 -29.91
C ARG A 249 26.25 -51.96 -30.15
N PRO A 250 25.79 -53.22 -30.19
CA PRO A 250 26.64 -54.32 -30.61
C PRO A 250 26.84 -54.25 -32.13
N ARG A 251 28.09 -54.35 -32.58
CA ARG A 251 28.42 -54.64 -33.98
C ARG A 251 28.41 -56.16 -34.18
N ARG A 252 27.96 -56.55 -35.38
CA ARG A 252 28.02 -57.89 -35.96
C ARG A 252 29.39 -58.55 -35.80
#